data_AF-A0A6P6ITZ8-F1
#
_entry.id   AF-A0A6P6ITZ8-F1
#
_cell.length_a   1.000
_cell.length_b   1.000
_cell.length_c   1.000
_cell.angle_alpha   90.00
_cell.angle_beta   90.00
_cell.angle_gamma   90.00
#
_symmetry.space_group_name_H-M   'P 1'
#
loop_
_entity.id
_entity.type
_entity.pdbx_description
1 polymer ?
#
loop_
_entity_poly.entity_id
_entity_poly.type
_entity_poly.pdbx_seq_one_letter_code
_entity_poly.pdbx_strand_id
1 'polypeptide(L)'
;MSWLMFTLRPSAVTKLTRCYLSADAGAGKMATDWLSSAEREQFLMELRATGWMEVKDRDALYKELNFKTFNQAFGFMCRVALQAEKMNHHPEWFNVYNKVQITLSTHDCGGLSKKDIRLAKFIDKEMTPHPQTQS
;
A
#
# COMPACT_ATOMS: atom_id res chain seq x y z
N MET A 1 26.79 31.52 -62.92
CA MET A 1 27.29 30.78 -64.10
C MET A 1 26.90 29.31 -63.91
N SER A 2 26.21 28.73 -64.89
CA SER A 2 25.97 27.29 -65.16
C SER A 2 25.46 26.40 -64.00
N TRP A 3 24.17 26.05 -63.92
CA TRP A 3 23.52 24.88 -64.57
C TRP A 3 24.29 23.55 -64.43
N LEU A 4 23.71 22.61 -63.66
CA LEU A 4 23.45 21.26 -64.16
C LEU A 4 22.23 20.64 -63.48
N MET A 5 21.38 20.10 -64.35
CA MET A 5 20.05 19.57 -64.12
C MET A 5 20.09 18.05 -63.88
N PHE A 6 19.08 17.57 -63.14
CA PHE A 6 18.37 16.27 -63.24
C PHE A 6 19.22 14.99 -63.17
N THR A 7 18.86 14.00 -62.35
CA THR A 7 17.78 13.05 -62.69
C THR A 7 16.98 12.55 -61.49
N LEU A 8 15.65 12.60 -61.60
CA LEU A 8 14.72 11.72 -60.89
C LEU A 8 14.61 10.38 -61.63
N ARG A 9 14.58 9.25 -60.89
CA ARG A 9 13.98 7.99 -61.32
C ARG A 9 13.49 7.17 -60.11
N PRO A 10 12.52 6.24 -60.30
CA PRO A 10 11.40 6.08 -59.38
C PRO A 10 11.28 4.69 -58.73
N SER A 11 10.35 4.65 -57.77
CA SER A 11 9.41 3.58 -57.40
C SER A 11 9.88 2.29 -56.71
N ALA A 12 9.31 2.17 -55.49
CA ALA A 12 8.56 1.04 -54.93
C ALA A 12 9.28 -0.28 -54.67
N VAL A 13 9.12 -0.81 -53.45
CA VAL A 13 8.41 -2.07 -53.15
C VAL A 13 8.35 -2.28 -51.64
N THR A 14 7.14 -2.58 -51.18
CA THR A 14 6.71 -2.93 -49.82
C THR A 14 7.32 -4.26 -49.35
N LYS A 15 7.75 -4.33 -48.07
CA LYS A 15 7.50 -5.53 -47.24
C LYS A 15 7.62 -5.26 -45.75
N LEU A 16 6.53 -5.61 -45.07
CA LEU A 16 6.43 -5.85 -43.64
C LEU A 16 7.62 -6.67 -43.13
N THR A 17 8.13 -6.39 -41.93
CA THR A 17 7.83 -7.19 -40.73
C THR A 17 8.62 -6.72 -39.50
N ARG A 18 7.91 -6.76 -38.36
CA ARG A 18 8.41 -7.04 -37.01
C ARG A 18 8.88 -5.86 -36.15
N CYS A 19 7.91 -5.30 -35.43
CA CYS A 19 8.11 -4.77 -34.10
C CYS A 19 8.89 -5.78 -33.24
N TYR A 20 10.07 -5.41 -32.77
CA TYR A 20 10.59 -5.94 -31.51
C TYR A 20 10.09 -5.01 -30.41
N LEU A 21 8.92 -5.36 -29.85
CA LEU A 21 8.66 -4.99 -28.47
C LEU A 21 9.76 -5.64 -27.63
N SER A 22 10.64 -4.81 -27.06
CA SER A 22 11.30 -5.17 -25.82
C SER A 22 10.16 -5.36 -24.81
N ALA A 23 9.90 -6.60 -24.44
CA ALA A 23 8.87 -6.90 -23.46
C ALA A 23 9.32 -6.34 -22.11
N ASP A 24 8.66 -5.26 -21.71
CA ASP A 24 8.75 -4.68 -20.39
C ASP A 24 8.58 -5.77 -19.32
N ALA A 25 9.62 -5.91 -18.50
CA ALA A 25 9.54 -6.50 -17.18
C ALA A 25 8.66 -5.59 -16.29
N GLY A 26 7.34 -5.74 -16.34
CA GLY A 26 6.45 -4.85 -15.56
C GLY A 26 5.04 -5.34 -15.26
N ALA A 27 4.55 -6.38 -15.94
CA ALA A 27 3.14 -6.80 -15.79
C ALA A 27 2.83 -7.52 -14.45
N GLY A 28 3.85 -8.00 -13.72
CA GLY A 28 3.66 -8.84 -12.53
C GLY A 28 3.50 -8.09 -11.19
N LYS A 29 3.80 -6.80 -11.13
CA LYS A 29 3.82 -6.03 -9.86
C LYS A 29 2.50 -5.32 -9.52
N MET A 30 1.63 -5.12 -10.51
CA MET A 30 0.41 -4.29 -10.34
C MET A 30 -0.80 -5.04 -9.77
N ALA A 31 -0.87 -6.36 -9.95
CA ALA A 31 -2.08 -7.13 -9.62
C ALA A 31 -2.12 -7.67 -8.18
N THR A 32 -1.03 -7.61 -7.42
CA THR A 32 -0.91 -8.38 -6.17
C THR A 32 -1.34 -7.65 -4.91
N ASP A 33 -1.46 -6.33 -4.94
CA ASP A 33 -1.73 -5.53 -3.73
C ASP A 33 -3.15 -4.95 -3.67
N TRP A 34 -3.88 -4.87 -4.80
CA TRP A 34 -5.24 -4.31 -4.85
C TRP A 34 -6.29 -5.28 -4.27
N LEU A 35 -7.32 -4.73 -3.65
CA LEU A 35 -8.48 -5.48 -3.14
C LEU A 35 -9.59 -5.48 -4.19
N SER A 36 -10.17 -6.65 -4.49
CA SER A 36 -11.45 -6.67 -5.23
C SER A 36 -12.54 -5.98 -4.39
N SER A 37 -13.61 -5.49 -5.04
CA SER A 37 -14.69 -4.80 -4.33
C SER A 37 -15.34 -5.66 -3.24
N ALA A 38 -15.47 -6.97 -3.49
CA ALA A 38 -16.04 -7.91 -2.52
C ALA A 38 -15.09 -8.17 -1.33
N GLU A 39 -13.80 -8.42 -1.59
CA GLU A 39 -12.79 -8.56 -0.52
C GLU A 39 -12.70 -7.28 0.31
N ARG A 40 -12.73 -6.11 -0.35
CA ARG A 40 -12.68 -4.80 0.31
C ARG A 40 -13.84 -4.63 1.28
N GLU A 41 -15.08 -4.84 0.85
CA GLU A 41 -16.23 -4.69 1.74
C GLU A 41 -16.17 -5.66 2.93
N GLN A 42 -15.78 -6.91 2.67
CA GLN A 42 -15.62 -7.89 3.75
C GLN A 42 -14.59 -7.44 4.79
N PHE A 43 -13.40 -7.02 4.35
CA PHE A 43 -12.36 -6.57 5.30
C PHE A 43 -12.74 -5.29 6.02
N LEU A 44 -13.39 -4.33 5.34
CA LEU A 44 -13.87 -3.11 5.97
C LEU A 44 -14.93 -3.43 7.03
N MET A 45 -15.84 -4.36 6.76
CA MET A 45 -16.83 -4.81 7.75
C MET A 45 -16.16 -5.41 8.99
N GLU A 46 -15.16 -6.29 8.82
CA GLU A 46 -14.39 -6.88 9.92
C GLU A 46 -13.65 -5.82 10.74
N LEU A 47 -12.97 -4.88 10.08
CA LEU A 47 -12.18 -3.84 10.76
C LEU A 47 -13.06 -2.77 11.43
N ARG A 48 -14.23 -2.46 10.86
CA ARG A 48 -15.23 -1.61 11.53
C ARG A 48 -15.68 -2.24 12.86
N ALA A 49 -15.87 -3.57 12.88
CA ALA A 49 -16.27 -4.28 14.10
C ALA A 49 -15.20 -4.21 15.21
N THR A 50 -13.93 -4.00 14.86
CA THR A 50 -12.84 -3.79 15.83
C THR A 50 -12.53 -2.31 16.08
N GLY A 51 -13.30 -1.38 15.51
CA GLY A 51 -13.19 0.06 15.77
C GLY A 51 -12.28 0.84 14.83
N TRP A 52 -11.91 0.28 13.68
CA TRP A 52 -11.34 1.06 12.57
C TRP A 52 -12.42 1.85 11.84
N MET A 53 -12.06 3.02 11.35
CA MET A 53 -12.93 3.91 10.59
C MET A 53 -12.27 4.28 9.26
N GLU A 54 -13.05 4.50 8.23
CA GLU A 54 -12.53 5.06 6.98
C GLU A 54 -12.29 6.57 7.14
N VAL A 55 -11.19 7.06 6.58
CA VAL A 55 -10.87 8.49 6.57
C VAL A 55 -11.74 9.18 5.52
N LYS A 56 -12.38 10.29 5.89
CA LYS A 56 -13.15 11.09 4.92
C LYS A 56 -12.22 11.64 3.84
N ASP A 57 -12.64 11.53 2.58
CA ASP A 57 -11.94 12.08 1.41
C ASP A 57 -10.54 11.49 1.14
N ARG A 58 -10.17 10.39 1.80
CA ARG A 58 -8.91 9.66 1.58
C ARG A 58 -9.16 8.16 1.66
N ASP A 59 -8.62 7.40 0.72
CA ASP A 59 -8.67 5.93 0.77
C ASP A 59 -7.68 5.39 1.82
N ALA A 60 -8.08 5.47 3.09
CA ALA A 60 -7.28 5.14 4.25
C ALA A 60 -8.17 4.68 5.41
N LEU A 61 -7.55 3.93 6.32
CA LEU A 61 -8.16 3.49 7.57
C LEU A 61 -7.56 4.25 8.75
N TYR A 62 -8.37 4.56 9.74
CA TYR A 62 -7.99 5.27 10.96
C TYR A 62 -8.47 4.53 12.20
N LYS A 63 -7.65 4.52 13.25
CA LYS A 63 -8.03 4.03 14.57
C LYS A 63 -7.29 4.79 15.66
N GLU A 64 -7.98 5.07 16.76
CA GLU A 64 -7.39 5.62 17.98
C GLU A 64 -7.34 4.55 19.07
N LEU A 65 -6.18 4.40 19.69
CA LEU A 65 -5.92 3.48 20.79
C LEU A 65 -5.56 4.27 22.05
N ASN A 66 -6.10 3.86 23.19
CA ASN A 66 -5.83 4.45 24.49
C ASN A 66 -5.26 3.39 25.44
N PHE A 67 -4.08 3.65 25.99
CA PHE A 67 -3.34 2.79 26.92
C PHE A 67 -3.43 3.34 28.35
N LYS A 68 -2.93 2.59 29.36
CA LYS A 68 -2.88 3.11 30.73
C LYS A 68 -1.75 4.11 30.94
N THR A 69 -0.61 3.90 30.28
CA THR A 69 0.60 4.71 30.44
C THR A 69 1.33 4.88 29.11
N PHE A 70 2.21 5.88 29.03
CA PHE A 70 3.10 6.05 27.88
C PHE A 70 4.00 4.82 27.64
N ASN A 71 4.50 4.18 28.70
CA ASN A 71 5.33 2.99 28.56
C ASN A 71 4.60 1.84 27.85
N GLN A 72 3.32 1.62 28.16
CA GLN A 72 2.50 0.62 27.46
C GLN A 72 2.27 1.01 26.00
N ALA A 73 1.94 2.28 25.74
CA ALA A 73 1.73 2.79 24.38
C ALA A 73 2.98 2.62 23.52
N PHE A 74 4.14 3.04 24.02
CA PHE A 74 5.39 2.96 23.28
C PHE A 74 5.87 1.51 23.12
N GLY A 75 5.65 0.65 24.13
CA GLY A 75 5.92 -0.78 24.00
C GLY A 75 5.07 -1.45 22.92
N PHE A 76 3.80 -1.06 22.78
CA PHE A 76 2.94 -1.46 21.67
C PHE A 76 3.48 -0.93 20.33
N MET A 77 3.83 0.36 20.26
CA MET A 77 4.38 0.99 19.06
C MET A 77 5.65 0.28 18.56
N CYS A 78 6.55 -0.12 19.46
CA CYS A 78 7.75 -0.90 19.09
C CYS A 78 7.41 -2.23 18.40
N ARG A 79 6.39 -2.96 18.86
CA ARG A 79 5.98 -4.23 18.23
C ARG A 79 5.39 -3.99 16.84
N VAL A 80 4.59 -2.93 16.69
CA VAL A 80 4.06 -2.51 15.38
C VAL A 80 5.19 -2.09 14.44
N ALA A 81 6.20 -1.36 14.92
CA ALA A 81 7.35 -0.95 14.12
C ALA A 81 8.15 -2.15 13.59
N LEU A 82 8.40 -3.17 14.43
CA LEU A 82 9.07 -4.40 13.99
C LEU A 82 8.28 -5.14 12.90
N GLN A 83 6.95 -5.19 13.03
CA GLN A 83 6.11 -5.81 12.01
C GLN A 83 6.05 -4.97 10.73
N ALA A 84 6.00 -3.65 10.84
CA ALA A 84 6.01 -2.72 9.71
C ALA A 84 7.29 -2.89 8.87
N GLU A 85 8.46 -2.97 9.52
CA GLU A 85 9.74 -3.24 8.86
C GLU A 85 9.75 -4.60 8.16
N LYS A 86 9.29 -5.65 8.84
CA LYS A 86 9.18 -7.00 8.24
C LYS A 86 8.28 -7.02 6.99
N MET A 87 7.23 -6.20 6.97
CA MET A 87 6.31 -6.08 5.85
C MET A 87 6.75 -5.08 4.78
N ASN A 88 7.78 -4.27 5.06
CA ASN A 88 8.11 -3.06 4.31
C ASN A 88 6.86 -2.21 4.04
N HIS A 89 6.07 -1.96 5.09
CA HIS A 89 4.82 -1.21 5.05
C HIS A 89 4.61 -0.47 6.36
N HIS A 90 4.66 0.86 6.33
CA HIS A 90 4.73 1.69 7.52
C HIS A 90 3.41 2.40 7.80
N PRO A 91 2.98 2.50 9.08
CA PRO A 91 1.83 3.30 9.44
C PRO A 91 2.17 4.79 9.45
N GLU A 92 1.17 5.62 9.20
CA GLU A 92 1.18 7.01 9.68
C GLU A 92 0.61 7.01 11.10
N TRP A 93 1.25 7.67 12.05
CA TRP A 93 0.70 7.76 13.41
C TRP A 93 1.04 9.05 14.13
N PHE A 94 0.22 9.36 15.13
CA PHE A 94 0.42 10.46 16.06
C PHE A 94 0.26 9.94 17.49
N ASN A 95 1.26 10.18 18.33
CA ASN A 95 1.25 9.73 19.72
C ASN A 95 1.38 10.90 20.69
N VAL A 96 0.50 10.94 21.69
CA VAL A 96 0.56 11.85 22.83
C VAL A 96 0.32 11.04 24.09
N TYR A 97 1.35 10.89 24.91
CA TYR A 97 1.30 10.11 26.14
C TYR A 97 0.72 8.69 25.92
N ASN A 98 -0.44 8.40 26.47
CA ASN A 98 -1.09 7.09 26.40
C ASN A 98 -2.01 6.92 25.18
N LYS A 99 -2.13 7.93 24.30
CA LYS A 99 -2.97 7.88 23.10
C LYS A 99 -2.13 7.67 21.85
N VAL A 100 -2.53 6.73 20.99
CA VAL A 100 -1.90 6.47 19.69
C VAL A 100 -2.99 6.50 18.62
N GLN A 101 -2.88 7.44 17.69
CA GLN A 101 -3.74 7.57 16.52
C GLN A 101 -3.00 7.00 15.33
N ILE A 102 -3.62 6.07 14.60
CA ILE A 102 -2.99 5.32 13.51
C ILE A 102 -3.82 5.51 12.25
N THR A 103 -3.17 5.89 11.16
CA THR A 103 -3.71 5.95 9.80
C THR A 103 -2.95 4.98 8.90
N LEU A 104 -3.67 4.15 8.15
CA LEU A 104 -3.10 3.17 7.21
C LEU A 104 -3.59 3.45 5.79
N SER A 105 -2.64 3.55 4.87
CA SER A 105 -2.86 3.67 3.44
C SER A 105 -1.57 3.28 2.72
N THR A 106 -1.66 2.76 1.51
CA THR A 106 -0.51 2.40 0.70
C THR A 106 -0.23 3.49 -0.32
N HIS A 107 0.87 4.23 -0.14
CA HIS A 107 1.26 5.33 -1.04
C HIS A 107 1.46 4.88 -2.49
N ASP A 108 2.10 3.71 -2.69
CA ASP A 108 2.42 3.18 -4.03
C ASP A 108 1.18 2.94 -4.91
N CYS A 109 0.03 2.64 -4.28
CA CYS A 109 -1.22 2.39 -4.97
C CYS A 109 -2.26 3.51 -4.76
N GLY A 110 -1.89 4.58 -4.05
CA GLY A 110 -2.77 5.73 -3.81
C GLY A 110 -4.02 5.43 -2.98
N GLY A 111 -4.02 4.36 -2.18
CA GLY A 111 -5.19 3.94 -1.43
C GLY A 111 -4.99 2.69 -0.58
N LEU A 112 -6.09 2.02 -0.21
CA LEU A 112 -6.05 0.82 0.63
C LEU A 112 -5.61 -0.40 -0.16
N SER A 113 -4.68 -1.14 0.41
CA SER A 113 -4.16 -2.39 -0.13
C SER A 113 -4.26 -3.55 0.86
N LYS A 114 -3.94 -4.76 0.40
CA LYS A 114 -3.80 -5.94 1.27
C LYS A 114 -2.77 -5.75 2.39
N LYS A 115 -1.77 -4.86 2.21
CA LYS A 115 -0.77 -4.56 3.26
C LYS A 115 -1.39 -3.79 4.42
N ASP A 116 -2.26 -2.83 4.13
CA ASP A 116 -3.00 -2.07 5.15
C ASP A 116 -3.88 -2.99 5.99
N ILE A 117 -4.62 -3.89 5.34
CA ILE A 117 -5.48 -4.86 6.04
C ILE A 117 -4.65 -5.79 6.94
N ARG A 118 -3.51 -6.29 6.45
CA ARG A 118 -2.62 -7.16 7.25
C ARG A 118 -2.05 -6.44 8.47
N LEU A 119 -1.61 -5.19 8.30
CA LEU A 119 -1.07 -4.41 9.40
C LEU A 119 -2.16 -4.03 10.42
N ALA A 120 -3.36 -3.68 9.96
CA ALA A 120 -4.52 -3.41 10.82
C ALA A 120 -4.88 -4.62 11.70
N LYS A 121 -4.94 -5.82 11.11
CA LYS A 121 -5.20 -7.07 11.84
C LYS A 121 -4.10 -7.41 12.84
N PHE A 122 -2.84 -7.12 12.50
CA PHE A 122 -1.73 -7.27 13.45
C PHE A 122 -1.87 -6.32 14.64
N ILE A 123 -2.17 -5.04 14.38
CA ILE A 123 -2.43 -4.03 15.42
C ILE A 123 -3.53 -4.48 16.38
N ASP A 124 -4.65 -4.99 15.85
CA ASP A 124 -5.75 -5.47 16.67
C ASP A 124 -5.34 -6.65 17.57
N LYS A 125 -4.55 -7.58 17.02
CA LYS A 125 -3.99 -8.71 17.80
C LYS A 125 -3.10 -8.23 18.96
N GLU A 126 -2.27 -7.22 18.73
CA GLU A 126 -1.37 -6.66 19.75
C GLU A 126 -2.09 -5.84 20.82
N MET A 127 -3.35 -5.45 20.58
CA MET A 127 -4.21 -4.75 21.54
C MET A 127 -4.91 -5.72 22.50
N THR A 128 -5.14 -6.97 22.09
CA THR A 128 -5.63 -8.01 23.00
C THR A 128 -4.58 -8.29 24.08
N PRO A 129 -4.93 -8.22 25.38
CA PRO A 129 -3.96 -8.49 26.45
C PRO A 129 -3.36 -9.89 26.29
N HIS A 130 -2.05 -9.97 26.11
CA HIS A 130 -1.35 -11.24 26.30
C HIS A 130 -1.38 -11.59 27.79
N PRO A 131 -1.73 -12.83 28.17
CA PRO A 131 -1.55 -13.29 29.54
C PRO A 131 -0.10 -13.04 29.92
N GLN A 132 0.14 -12.19 30.91
CA GLN A 132 1.50 -12.01 31.42
C GLN A 132 1.90 -13.32 32.08
N THR A 133 2.84 -14.03 31.47
CA THR A 133 3.54 -15.12 32.11
C THR A 133 4.31 -14.50 33.27
N GLN A 134 3.82 -14.70 34.50
CA GLN A 134 4.55 -14.32 35.70
C GLN A 134 5.82 -15.20 35.76
N SER A 135 6.98 -14.55 35.77
CA SER A 135 8.26 -15.16 36.14
C SER A 135 8.65 -14.68 37.52
#